data_AF-A0A291RJ74-F1
#
_entry.id   AF-A0A291RJ74-F1
#
_cell.length_a   1.000
_cell.length_b   1.000
_cell.length_c   1.000
_cell.angle_alpha   90.00
_cell.angle_beta   90.00
_cell.angle_gamma   90.00
#
_symmetry.space_group_name_H-M   'P 1'
#
loop_
_entity.id
_entity.type
_entity.pdbx_description
1 polymer ?
#
loop_
_entity_poly.entity_id
_entity_poly.type
_entity_poly.pdbx_seq_one_letter_code
_entity_poly.pdbx_strand_id
1 'polypeptide(L)' 'MISLAMADVCESAEERFRVVFDNSAMAISICDPVGILVDANPAWAQMNGVDVADSRGTVMDDQPSDR' A
#
# COMPACT_ATOMS: atom_id res chain seq x y z
N MET A 1 -18.53 -9.38 -24.15
CA MET A 1 -18.92 -9.90 -22.82
C MET A 1 -17.72 -10.27 -21.94
N ILE A 2 -16.70 -11.03 -22.42
CA ILE A 2 -15.54 -11.42 -21.59
C ILE A 2 -14.73 -10.21 -21.07
N SER A 3 -14.48 -9.18 -21.89
CA SER A 3 -13.69 -8.02 -21.48
C SER A 3 -14.37 -7.13 -20.42
N LEU A 4 -15.71 -7.16 -20.35
CA LEU A 4 -16.47 -6.39 -19.37
C LEU A 4 -16.47 -7.09 -18.00
N ALA A 5 -16.57 -8.42 -18.00
CA ALA A 5 -16.50 -9.23 -16.78
C ALA A 5 -15.10 -9.20 -16.12
N MET A 6 -14.02 -9.12 -16.91
CA MET A 6 -12.66 -9.01 -16.36
C MET A 6 -12.43 -7.65 -15.68
N ALA A 7 -12.94 -6.56 -16.28
CA ALA A 7 -12.86 -5.22 -15.71
C ALA A 7 -13.64 -5.13 -14.38
N ASP A 8 -14.88 -5.63 -14.37
CA ASP A 8 -15.75 -5.64 -13.18
C ASP A 8 -15.16 -6.46 -12.02
N VAL A 9 -14.53 -7.61 -12.32
CA VAL A 9 -13.80 -8.40 -11.31
C VAL A 9 -12.59 -7.66 -10.76
N CYS A 10 -11.85 -6.93 -11.61
CA CYS A 10 -10.70 -6.13 -11.19
C CYS A 10 -11.13 -4.97 -10.29
N GLU A 11 -12.16 -4.22 -10.69
CA GLU A 11 -12.73 -3.11 -9.91
C GLU A 11 -13.25 -3.61 -8.56
N SER A 12 -14.03 -4.70 -8.55
CA SER A 12 -14.55 -5.30 -7.31
C SER A 12 -13.45 -5.78 -6.37
N ALA A 13 -12.34 -6.29 -6.90
CA ALA A 13 -11.21 -6.73 -6.09
C ALA A 13 -10.44 -5.54 -5.51
N GLU A 14 -10.23 -4.49 -6.32
CA GLU A 14 -9.54 -3.28 -5.92
C GLU A 14 -10.34 -2.49 -4.87
N GLU A 15 -11.66 -2.44 -4.99
CA GLU A 15 -12.55 -1.77 -4.04
C GLU A 15 -12.57 -2.51 -2.68
N ARG A 16 -12.66 -3.84 -2.69
CA ARG A 16 -12.53 -4.65 -1.46
C ARG A 16 -11.16 -4.49 -0.81
N PHE A 17 -10.11 -4.47 -1.62
CA PHE A 17 -8.76 -4.20 -1.13
C PHE A 17 -8.69 -2.81 -0.49
N ARG A 18 -9.20 -1.78 -1.15
CA ARG A 18 -9.18 -0.39 -0.67
C ARG A 18 -9.93 -0.24 0.66
N VAL A 19 -11.09 -0.89 0.81
CA VAL A 19 -11.84 -0.89 2.08
C VAL A 19 -11.00 -1.47 3.21
N VAL A 20 -10.39 -2.63 3.02
CA VAL A 20 -9.56 -3.28 4.05
C VAL A 20 -8.29 -2.47 4.32
N PHE A 21 -7.64 -1.98 3.28
CA PHE A 21 -6.42 -1.20 3.37
C PHE A 21 -6.63 0.09 4.16
N ASP A 22 -7.62 0.90 3.76
CA ASP A 22 -7.89 2.22 4.35
C ASP A 22 -8.45 2.13 5.77
N ASN A 23 -9.27 1.11 6.07
CA ASN A 23 -9.94 0.97 7.38
C ASN A 23 -9.23 0.00 8.34
N SER A 24 -8.09 -0.58 7.96
CA SER A 24 -7.31 -1.44 8.85
C SER A 24 -6.82 -0.64 10.08
N ALA A 25 -7.01 -1.21 11.26
CA ALA A 25 -6.45 -0.67 12.50
C ALA A 25 -4.94 -0.84 12.62
N MET A 26 -4.34 -1.72 11.80
CA MET A 26 -2.90 -1.92 11.74
C MET A 26 -2.28 -1.11 10.60
N ALA A 27 -1.06 -0.63 10.84
CA ALA A 27 -0.24 -0.03 9.80
C ALA A 27 0.10 -1.05 8.72
N ILE A 28 -0.19 -0.69 7.47
CA ILE A 28 0.13 -1.48 6.28
C ILE A 28 0.97 -0.59 5.37
N SER A 29 2.09 -1.13 4.88
CA SER A 29 2.90 -0.52 3.82
C SER A 29 3.11 -1.52 2.70
N ILE A 30 3.16 -1.01 1.48
CA ILE A 30 3.47 -1.73 0.26
C ILE A 30 4.81 -1.17 -0.23
N CYS A 31 5.80 -2.04 -0.34
CA CYS A 31 7.12 -1.67 -0.84
C CYS A 31 7.43 -2.43 -2.12
N ASP A 32 8.31 -1.87 -2.93
CA ASP A 32 8.92 -2.62 -4.03
C ASP A 32 9.94 -3.66 -3.48
N PRO A 33 10.49 -4.54 -4.34
CA PRO A 33 11.47 -5.55 -3.90
C PRO A 33 12.77 -4.99 -3.33
N VAL A 34 13.06 -3.70 -3.54
CA VAL A 34 14.24 -2.99 -3.03
C VAL A 34 13.93 -2.25 -1.71
N GLY A 35 12.68 -2.33 -1.24
CA GLY A 35 12.24 -1.72 0.02
C GLY A 35 11.78 -0.28 -0.13
N ILE A 36 11.53 0.20 -1.34
CA ILE A 36 11.02 1.56 -1.58
C ILE A 36 9.51 1.60 -1.34
N LEU A 37 9.06 2.56 -0.54
CA LEU A 37 7.64 2.75 -0.23
C LEU A 37 6.84 3.13 -1.49
N VAL A 38 5.93 2.26 -1.88
CA VAL A 38 4.98 2.47 -2.98
C VAL A 38 3.68 3.07 -2.46
N ASP A 39 3.14 2.50 -1.38
CA ASP A 39 1.90 2.99 -0.76
C ASP A 39 1.82 2.60 0.71
N ALA A 40 1.04 3.35 1.48
CA ALA A 40 0.79 3.03 2.88
C ALA A 40 -0.63 3.44 3.28
N ASN A 41 -1.19 2.76 4.26
CA ASN A 41 -2.54 3.06 4.71
C ASN A 41 -2.57 4.20 5.76
N PRO A 42 -3.76 4.76 6.07
CA PRO A 42 -3.88 5.83 7.05
C PRO A 42 -3.36 5.48 8.45
N ALA A 43 -3.43 4.21 8.86
CA ALA A 43 -2.88 3.75 10.13
C ALA A 43 -1.34 3.83 10.14
N TRP A 44 -0.68 3.54 9.02
CA TRP A 44 0.76 3.73 8.88
C TRP A 44 1.15 5.21 8.96
N ALA A 45 0.39 6.09 8.31
CA ALA A 45 0.59 7.54 8.37
C ALA A 45 0.48 8.07 9.81
N GLN A 46 -0.58 7.67 10.52
CA GLN A 46 -0.78 8.02 11.94
C GLN A 46 0.35 7.49 12.83
N MET A 47 0.79 6.25 12.60
CA MET A 47 1.86 5.63 13.39
C MET A 47 3.21 6.34 13.20
N ASN A 48 3.52 6.79 11.98
CA ASN A 48 4.78 7.46 11.67
C ASN A 48 4.72 8.99 11.81
N GLY A 49 3.52 9.57 11.95
CA GLY A 49 3.33 11.02 12.11
C GLY A 49 3.60 11.83 10.85
N VAL A 50 3.50 11.21 9.67
CA VAL A 50 3.79 11.81 8.36
C VAL A 50 2.70 11.46 7.35
N ASP A 51 2.54 12.28 6.32
CA ASP A 51 1.67 11.95 5.20
C ASP A 51 2.32 10.86 4.33
N VAL A 52 1.50 9.94 3.82
CA VAL A 52 1.93 8.90 2.88
C VAL A 52 2.48 9.53 1.61
N ALA A 53 1.85 10.59 1.11
CA ALA A 53 2.26 11.26 -0.13
C ALA A 53 3.70 11.79 -0.05
N ASP A 54 4.08 12.33 1.11
CA ASP A 54 5.43 12.85 1.36
C ASP A 54 6.47 11.74 1.59
N SER A 55 6.00 10.55 1.95
CA SER A 55 6.86 9.39 2.26
C SER A 55 7.02 8.43 1.08
N ARG A 56 6.22 8.57 0.02
CA ARG A 56 6.35 7.71 -1.17
C ARG A 56 7.74 7.88 -1.80
N GLY A 57 8.36 6.77 -2.18
CA GLY A 57 9.71 6.75 -2.74
C GLY A 57 10.84 6.73 -1.71
N THR A 58 10.55 6.75 -0.41
CA THR A 58 11.57 6.57 0.62
C THR A 58 11.87 5.09 0.85
N VAL A 59 13.09 4.78 1.28
CA VAL A 59 13.45 3.44 1.75
C VAL A 59 12.73 3.17 3.07
N MET A 60 11.97 2.08 3.15
CA MET A 60 11.22 1.67 4.35
C MET A 60 12.09 0.91 5.35
N ASP A 61 13.08 0.16 4.86
CA ASP A 61 14.03 -0.58 5.68
C ASP A 61 15.44 -0.03 5.46
N ASP A 62 15.91 0.80 6.39
CA ASP A 62 17.29 1.30 6.39
C ASP A 62 18.30 0.20 6.84
N GLN A 63 17.86 -1.07 6.95
CA GLN A 63 18.80 -2.17 7.14
C GLN A 63 19.62 -2.38 5.86
N PRO A 64 20.96 -2.34 5.95
CA PRO A 64 21.81 -2.70 4.83
C PRO A 64 21.42 -4.11 4.39
N SER A 65 21.10 -4.25 3.10
CA SER A 65 20.57 -5.45 2.43
C SER A 65 21.58 -6.62 2.36
N ASP A 66 22.41 -6.79 3.39
CA ASP A 66 23.58 -7.67 3.41
C ASP A 66 23.46 -8.76 4.50
N ARG A 67 22.27 -9.36 4.64
CA ARG A 67 22.06 -10.59 5.44
C ARG A 67 21.41 -11.69 4.62
#